data_AF-A0A9E2B5G3-F1
#
_entry.id   AF-A0A9E2B5G3-F1
#
_cell.length_a   1.000
_cell.length_b   1.000
_cell.length_c   1.000
_cell.angle_alpha   90.00
_cell.angle_beta   90.00
_cell.angle_gamma   90.00
#
_symmetry.space_group_name_H-M   'P 1'
#
loop_
_entity.id
_entity.type
_entity.pdbx_description
1 polymer ?
#
loop_
_entity_poly.entity_id
_entity_poly.type
_entity_poly.pdbx_seq_one_letter_code
_entity_poly.pdbx_strand_id
1 'polypeptide(L)'
;MQKTNYCSAGSNSTRSILFSLLLAAVALPGPAWSAQQSETGENLSGFYSRDGNNGSPAKAAGNNIYIKFFEDRWLGMMFVPYPYAIEVDVPVITKVFKAARKQASSAALLRGKYELLSEAATIQIERYGYLQDRIVFECGSLSPCTIKMGDGFLELIKPGVINEHIIRYSHV
;
A
#
# COMPACT_ATOMS: atom_id res chain seq x y z
N MET A 1 48.92 67.28 4.54
CA MET A 1 48.94 68.39 3.54
C MET A 1 47.71 68.20 2.66
N GLN A 2 46.76 69.15 2.58
CA GLN A 2 46.67 70.18 1.51
C GLN A 2 46.78 69.60 0.08
N LYS A 3 45.90 69.82 -0.90
CA LYS A 3 44.60 70.54 -1.12
C LYS A 3 43.78 69.71 -2.16
N THR A 4 42.61 70.01 -2.73
CA THR A 4 41.76 71.23 -2.85
C THR A 4 40.27 70.82 -3.07
N ASN A 5 39.34 71.79 -3.09
CA ASN A 5 37.91 71.60 -3.45
C ASN A 5 37.67 71.63 -4.97
N TYR A 6 36.52 71.13 -5.43
CA TYR A 6 35.63 71.87 -6.34
C TYR A 6 34.15 71.49 -6.14
N CYS A 7 33.26 72.47 -6.27
CA CYS A 7 31.82 72.33 -6.03
C CYS A 7 31.05 72.06 -7.33
N SER A 8 29.86 71.45 -7.23
CA SER A 8 28.63 72.10 -7.70
C SER A 8 27.39 71.41 -7.14
N ALA A 9 26.34 72.17 -6.84
CA ALA A 9 25.04 71.68 -6.41
C ALA A 9 23.96 72.00 -7.46
N GLY A 10 23.12 71.02 -7.77
CA GLY A 10 21.88 71.18 -8.53
C GLY A 10 20.89 70.13 -8.02
N SER A 11 19.99 70.49 -7.12
CA SER A 11 18.68 71.08 -7.43
C SER A 11 17.66 70.05 -7.90
N ASN A 12 16.94 69.49 -6.93
CA ASN A 12 15.52 69.11 -6.96
C ASN A 12 14.87 68.82 -8.33
N SER A 13 14.42 67.57 -8.50
CA SER A 13 13.03 67.35 -8.91
C SER A 13 12.49 66.04 -8.34
N THR A 14 11.22 66.05 -7.96
CA THR A 14 10.52 64.91 -7.36
C THR A 14 9.83 64.06 -8.43
N ARG A 15 9.43 62.84 -8.05
CA ARG A 15 8.58 61.89 -8.80
C ARG A 15 9.22 61.24 -10.04
N SER A 16 9.63 59.98 -9.88
CA SER A 16 8.75 58.89 -10.29
C SER A 16 9.20 57.55 -9.70
N ILE A 17 8.37 57.02 -8.80
CA ILE A 17 8.42 55.61 -8.40
C ILE A 17 7.84 54.82 -9.58
N LEU A 18 8.69 54.22 -10.40
CA LEU A 18 8.27 53.41 -11.55
C LEU A 18 9.00 52.05 -11.56
N PHE A 19 8.26 51.02 -11.12
CA PHE A 19 8.35 49.64 -11.61
C PHE A 19 9.69 48.88 -11.48
N SER A 20 10.20 48.78 -10.25
CA SER A 20 10.97 47.60 -9.84
C SER A 20 10.05 46.36 -9.73
N LEU A 21 9.60 45.82 -10.85
CA LEU A 21 8.68 44.67 -10.90
C LEU A 21 8.85 43.85 -12.19
N LEU A 22 10.02 43.23 -12.35
CA LEU A 22 10.23 42.20 -13.38
C LEU A 22 10.62 40.86 -12.74
N LEU A 23 9.62 39.96 -12.73
CA LEU A 23 9.80 38.51 -12.88
C LEU A 23 10.81 37.83 -11.93
N ALA A 24 10.54 37.92 -10.63
CA ALA A 24 10.71 36.75 -9.77
C ALA A 24 9.69 35.67 -10.21
N ALA A 25 9.99 34.99 -11.32
CA ALA A 25 9.26 33.81 -11.77
C ALA A 25 9.52 32.69 -10.76
N VAL A 26 8.70 32.68 -9.71
CA VAL A 26 8.73 31.63 -8.68
C VAL A 26 8.53 30.32 -9.41
N ALA A 27 9.59 29.51 -9.46
CA ALA A 27 9.50 28.10 -9.81
C ALA A 27 8.75 27.38 -8.69
N LEU A 28 7.43 27.63 -8.63
CA LEU A 28 6.53 26.84 -7.82
C LEU A 28 6.68 25.41 -8.35
N PRO A 29 7.13 24.44 -7.52
CA PRO A 29 6.83 23.06 -7.82
C PRO A 29 5.30 22.99 -7.83
N GLY A 30 4.71 22.99 -9.03
CA GLY A 30 3.27 22.82 -9.17
C GLY A 30 2.89 21.58 -8.38
N PRO A 31 1.76 21.61 -7.65
CA PRO A 31 1.37 20.45 -6.86
C PRO A 31 1.31 19.26 -7.80
N ALA A 32 2.27 18.35 -7.66
CA ALA A 32 2.26 17.08 -8.33
C ALA A 32 1.08 16.33 -7.73
N TRP A 33 -0.10 16.58 -8.29
CA TRP A 33 -1.27 15.75 -8.08
C TRP A 33 -0.82 14.36 -8.52
N SER A 34 -0.46 13.55 -7.52
CA SER A 34 -0.25 12.13 -7.70
C SER A 34 -1.49 11.65 -8.43
N ALA A 35 -1.32 11.19 -9.67
CA ALA A 35 -2.42 10.62 -10.42
C ALA A 35 -3.02 9.54 -9.54
N GLN A 36 -4.21 9.81 -9.02
CA GLN A 36 -4.89 8.89 -8.12
C GLN A 36 -5.37 7.76 -9.01
N GLN A 37 -4.49 6.76 -9.15
CA GLN A 37 -4.68 5.55 -9.92
C GLN A 37 -5.65 4.64 -9.15
N SER A 38 -6.87 5.16 -9.02
CA SER A 38 -8.13 4.45 -8.88
C SER A 38 -8.51 4.02 -10.30
N GLU A 39 -9.01 2.82 -10.57
CA GLU A 39 -9.53 1.78 -9.68
C GLU A 39 -9.08 0.42 -10.21
N THR A 40 -8.33 -0.36 -9.44
CA THR A 40 -8.09 -1.79 -9.76
C THR A 40 -9.22 -2.69 -9.25
N GLY A 41 -10.24 -2.12 -8.60
CA GLY A 41 -11.36 -2.86 -8.00
C GLY A 41 -11.03 -3.46 -6.63
N GLU A 42 -9.94 -3.05 -5.98
CA GLU A 42 -9.60 -3.50 -4.63
C GLU A 42 -10.67 -3.10 -3.60
N ASN A 43 -11.28 -4.09 -2.94
CA ASN A 43 -12.21 -3.79 -1.85
C ASN A 43 -11.44 -3.61 -0.54
N LEU A 44 -11.42 -2.38 -0.03
CA LEU A 44 -10.84 -2.03 1.27
C LEU A 44 -11.74 -2.45 2.46
N SER A 45 -13.04 -2.68 2.20
CA SER A 45 -13.97 -3.28 3.17
C SER A 45 -13.85 -4.81 3.14
N GLY A 46 -14.08 -5.46 4.28
CA GLY A 46 -13.99 -6.92 4.38
C GLY A 46 -12.59 -7.50 4.16
N PHE A 47 -12.54 -8.74 3.69
CA PHE A 47 -11.34 -9.46 3.24
C PHE A 47 -11.71 -10.49 2.16
N TYR A 48 -10.73 -11.22 1.64
CA TYR A 48 -10.93 -12.29 0.66
C TYR A 48 -10.52 -13.63 1.28
N SER A 49 -11.38 -14.64 1.18
CA SER A 49 -11.16 -15.99 1.69
C SER A 49 -10.79 -16.93 0.54
N ARG A 50 -9.71 -17.71 0.69
CA ARG A 50 -9.28 -18.68 -0.33
C ARG A 50 -10.36 -19.73 -0.59
N ASP A 51 -10.64 -19.97 -1.86
CA ASP A 51 -11.53 -21.06 -2.27
C ASP A 51 -10.91 -22.41 -1.83
N GLY A 52 -11.67 -23.18 -1.03
CA GLY A 52 -11.17 -24.40 -0.39
C GLY A 52 -10.56 -24.23 1.01
N ASN A 53 -10.66 -23.04 1.62
CA ASN A 53 -10.60 -22.91 3.09
C ASN A 53 -11.58 -23.90 3.75
N ASN A 54 -11.20 -24.50 4.88
CA ASN A 54 -11.88 -25.63 5.55
C ASN A 54 -12.00 -26.93 4.70
N GLY A 55 -11.57 -26.94 3.45
CA GLY A 55 -11.64 -28.07 2.53
C GLY A 55 -10.33 -28.87 2.41
N SER A 56 -10.26 -29.70 1.36
CA SER A 56 -9.03 -30.43 1.00
C SER A 56 -7.81 -29.50 0.77
N PRO A 57 -7.93 -28.33 0.10
CA PRO A 57 -6.78 -27.43 -0.09
C PRO A 57 -6.21 -26.84 1.20
N ALA A 58 -7.04 -26.63 2.23
CA ALA A 58 -6.60 -26.20 3.55
C ALA A 58 -5.93 -27.34 4.34
N LYS A 59 -6.50 -28.54 4.30
CA LYS A 59 -5.91 -29.76 4.89
C LYS A 59 -4.51 -30.04 4.32
N ALA A 60 -4.34 -29.92 3.00
CA ALA A 60 -3.06 -30.16 2.33
C ALA A 60 -2.02 -29.06 2.59
N ALA A 61 -2.45 -27.79 2.72
CA ALA A 61 -1.56 -26.66 3.00
C ALA A 61 -1.26 -26.46 4.50
N GLY A 62 -2.00 -27.15 5.39
CA GLY A 62 -1.92 -26.96 6.84
C GLY A 62 -2.49 -25.64 7.34
N ASN A 63 -3.24 -24.89 6.51
CA ASN A 63 -3.79 -23.58 6.86
C ASN A 63 -5.01 -23.18 6.02
N ASN A 64 -5.87 -22.35 6.61
CA ASN A 64 -6.73 -21.46 5.85
C ASN A 64 -5.95 -20.19 5.49
N ILE A 65 -6.22 -19.61 4.32
CA ILE A 65 -5.54 -18.42 3.82
C ILE A 65 -6.57 -17.32 3.53
N TYR A 66 -6.26 -16.10 3.97
CA TYR A 66 -7.08 -14.91 3.79
C TYR A 66 -6.22 -13.77 3.26
N ILE A 67 -6.79 -12.88 2.46
CA ILE A 67 -6.11 -11.69 1.90
C ILE A 67 -6.92 -10.45 2.26
N LYS A 68 -6.28 -9.40 2.76
CA LYS A 68 -6.93 -8.11 3.02
C LYS A 68 -6.13 -6.96 2.41
N PHE A 69 -6.82 -6.09 1.67
CA PHE A 69 -6.32 -4.76 1.32
C PHE A 69 -6.57 -3.75 2.44
N PHE A 70 -5.64 -2.81 2.57
CA PHE A 70 -5.73 -1.65 3.44
C PHE A 70 -5.41 -0.38 2.64
N GLU A 71 -5.65 0.78 3.25
CA GLU A 71 -5.21 2.10 2.77
C GLU A 71 -3.70 2.15 2.48
N ASP A 72 -3.23 3.18 1.77
CA ASP A 72 -1.82 3.41 1.41
C ASP A 72 -1.12 2.26 0.67
N ARG A 73 -1.88 1.50 -0.13
CA ARG A 73 -1.42 0.35 -0.93
C ARG A 73 -0.72 -0.74 -0.12
N TRP A 74 -1.31 -1.10 1.02
CA TRP A 74 -0.89 -2.24 1.82
C TRP A 74 -1.79 -3.45 1.58
N LEU A 75 -1.18 -4.64 1.52
CA LEU A 75 -1.85 -5.93 1.46
C LEU A 75 -1.38 -6.81 2.62
N GLY A 76 -2.30 -7.56 3.22
CA GLY A 76 -2.00 -8.58 4.22
C GLY A 76 -2.45 -9.96 3.76
N MET A 77 -1.54 -10.94 3.77
CA MET A 77 -1.86 -12.37 3.64
C MET A 77 -1.81 -13.03 5.01
N MET A 78 -2.94 -13.54 5.50
CA MET A 78 -2.99 -14.30 6.76
C MET A 78 -3.12 -15.80 6.53
N PHE A 79 -2.37 -16.56 7.30
CA PHE A 79 -2.34 -18.02 7.37
C PHE A 79 -2.75 -18.45 8.77
N VAL A 80 -3.95 -19.02 8.91
CA VAL A 80 -4.46 -19.56 10.18
C VAL A 80 -4.28 -21.09 10.17
N PRO A 81 -3.62 -21.71 11.16
CA PRO A 81 -3.36 -23.16 11.16
C PRO A 81 -4.62 -24.01 11.01
N TYR A 82 -4.56 -25.06 10.20
CA TYR A 82 -5.60 -26.09 10.12
C TYR A 82 -5.27 -27.22 11.11
N PRO A 83 -6.23 -27.77 11.89
CA PRO A 83 -7.69 -27.59 11.80
C PRO A 83 -8.24 -26.36 12.55
N TYR A 84 -7.47 -25.71 13.42
CA TYR A 84 -7.93 -24.60 14.27
C TYR A 84 -8.70 -23.52 13.51
N ALA A 85 -8.32 -23.21 12.27
CA ALA A 85 -8.98 -22.23 11.42
C ALA A 85 -10.47 -22.50 11.11
N ILE A 86 -10.99 -23.70 11.39
CA ILE A 86 -12.43 -24.02 11.35
C ILE A 86 -13.19 -23.32 12.47
N GLU A 87 -12.55 -23.09 13.62
CA GLU A 87 -13.13 -22.53 14.84
C GLU A 87 -13.02 -20.99 14.90
N VAL A 88 -12.41 -20.35 13.89
CA VAL A 88 -12.15 -18.90 13.89
C VAL A 88 -13.23 -18.16 13.12
N ASP A 89 -14.10 -17.45 13.86
CA ASP A 89 -15.18 -16.66 13.26
C ASP A 89 -14.68 -15.54 12.33
N VAL A 90 -15.46 -15.26 11.27
CA VAL A 90 -15.22 -14.18 10.30
C VAL A 90 -14.93 -12.80 10.95
N PRO A 91 -15.65 -12.33 12.00
CA PRO A 91 -15.31 -11.07 12.66
C PRO A 91 -13.97 -11.09 13.41
N VAL A 92 -13.46 -12.25 13.82
CA VAL A 92 -12.13 -12.39 14.45
C VAL A 92 -11.03 -12.16 13.41
N ILE A 93 -11.17 -12.73 12.20
CA ILE A 93 -10.26 -12.52 11.06
C ILE A 93 -10.04 -11.03 10.79
N THR A 94 -11.11 -10.24 10.70
CA THR A 94 -11.04 -8.78 10.50
C THR A 94 -10.33 -8.05 11.65
N LYS A 95 -10.60 -8.44 12.91
CA LYS A 95 -9.94 -7.86 14.09
C LYS A 95 -8.43 -8.19 14.11
N VAL A 96 -8.07 -9.42 13.76
CA VAL A 96 -6.68 -9.89 13.70
C VAL A 96 -5.88 -9.13 12.62
N PHE A 97 -6.43 -8.96 11.41
CA PHE A 97 -5.81 -8.11 10.39
C PHE A 97 -5.59 -6.67 10.88
N LYS A 98 -6.58 -6.09 11.57
CA LYS A 98 -6.46 -4.73 12.15
C LYS A 98 -5.39 -4.66 13.25
N ALA A 99 -5.27 -5.68 14.10
CA ALA A 99 -4.24 -5.76 15.13
C ALA A 99 -2.83 -5.89 14.51
N ALA A 100 -2.67 -6.76 13.52
CA ALA A 100 -1.40 -6.95 12.82
C ALA A 100 -0.97 -5.70 12.02
N ARG A 101 -1.90 -5.05 11.31
CA ARG A 101 -1.59 -3.81 10.57
C ARG A 101 -1.12 -2.69 11.50
N LYS A 102 -1.59 -2.61 12.75
CA LYS A 102 -1.08 -1.65 13.74
C LYS A 102 0.37 -1.93 14.20
N GLN A 103 0.84 -3.17 14.10
CA GLN A 103 2.19 -3.56 14.54
C GLN A 103 3.26 -3.34 13.46
N ALA A 104 2.88 -3.36 12.18
CA ALA A 104 3.80 -3.15 11.07
C ALA A 104 3.90 -1.68 10.65
N SER A 105 5.12 -1.14 10.55
CA SER A 105 5.41 0.14 9.87
C SER A 105 6.00 -0.07 8.47
N SER A 106 6.63 -1.23 8.24
CA SER A 106 7.24 -1.69 6.99
C SER A 106 6.55 -2.95 6.46
N ALA A 107 7.05 -3.49 5.35
CA ALA A 107 6.84 -4.90 5.03
C ALA A 107 7.31 -5.79 6.21
N ALA A 108 6.55 -6.84 6.52
CA ALA A 108 6.80 -7.68 7.69
C ALA A 108 6.13 -9.06 7.59
N LEU A 109 6.78 -10.09 8.12
CA LEU A 109 6.18 -11.39 8.41
C LEU A 109 5.95 -11.52 9.93
N LEU A 110 4.73 -11.26 10.36
CA LEU A 110 4.34 -11.32 11.77
C LEU A 110 3.80 -12.70 12.12
N ARG A 111 4.09 -13.19 13.33
CA ARG A 111 3.48 -14.42 13.88
C ARG A 111 3.03 -14.18 15.31
N GLY A 112 1.77 -14.48 15.62
CA GLY A 112 1.23 -14.24 16.95
C GLY A 112 -0.23 -14.66 17.12
N LYS A 113 -0.72 -14.51 18.35
CA LYS A 113 -2.13 -14.74 18.73
C LYS A 113 -2.99 -13.47 18.65
N TYR A 114 -2.34 -12.29 18.56
CA TYR A 114 -2.98 -10.97 18.46
C TYR A 114 -4.05 -10.68 19.52
N GLU A 115 -3.94 -11.31 20.70
CA GLU A 115 -4.91 -11.25 21.82
C GLU A 115 -6.34 -11.72 21.46
N LEU A 116 -6.49 -12.40 20.32
CA LEU A 116 -7.78 -12.74 19.70
C LEU A 116 -7.90 -14.22 19.32
N LEU A 117 -6.76 -14.93 19.21
CA LEU A 117 -6.67 -16.32 18.79
C LEU A 117 -6.13 -17.21 19.92
N SER A 118 -6.59 -18.46 20.00
CA SER A 118 -6.02 -19.47 20.90
C SER A 118 -4.71 -20.05 20.34
N GLU A 119 -4.57 -20.16 19.02
CA GLU A 119 -3.31 -20.51 18.34
C GLU A 119 -2.69 -19.35 17.55
N ALA A 120 -1.41 -19.46 17.21
CA ALA A 120 -0.69 -18.40 16.50
C ALA A 120 -0.91 -18.46 14.98
N ALA A 121 -1.58 -17.45 14.43
CA ALA A 121 -1.59 -17.18 13.00
C ALA A 121 -0.28 -16.52 12.55
N THR A 122 0.02 -16.64 11.25
CA THR A 122 1.12 -15.91 10.59
C THR A 122 0.50 -14.93 9.59
N ILE A 123 1.00 -13.70 9.52
CA ILE A 123 0.49 -12.65 8.64
C ILE A 123 1.68 -11.97 7.95
N GLN A 124 1.74 -12.11 6.63
CA GLN A 124 2.63 -11.33 5.79
C GLN A 124 1.94 -10.00 5.46
N ILE A 125 2.61 -8.87 5.69
CA ILE A 125 2.15 -7.52 5.36
C ILE A 125 3.13 -6.92 4.37
N GLU A 126 2.64 -6.44 3.24
CA GLU A 126 3.44 -5.98 2.11
C GLU A 126 2.87 -4.71 1.51
N ARG A 127 3.71 -3.91 0.85
CA ARG A 127 3.23 -2.91 -0.11
C ARG A 127 3.01 -3.58 -1.45
N TYR A 128 1.98 -3.13 -2.16
CA TYR A 128 1.76 -3.52 -3.54
C TYR A 128 1.92 -2.34 -4.51
N GLY A 129 2.33 -2.66 -5.73
CA GLY A 129 2.30 -1.78 -6.88
C GLY A 129 1.25 -2.23 -7.89
N TYR A 130 1.20 -1.54 -9.02
CA TYR A 130 0.41 -1.95 -10.19
C TYR A 130 1.33 -2.24 -11.36
N LEU A 131 1.01 -3.30 -12.10
CA LEU A 131 1.62 -3.63 -13.38
C LEU A 131 0.48 -3.94 -14.36
N GLN A 132 0.24 -3.04 -15.31
CA GLN A 132 -0.91 -3.09 -16.22
C GLN A 132 -2.24 -3.12 -15.44
N ASP A 133 -3.07 -4.15 -15.66
CA ASP A 133 -4.35 -4.40 -14.99
C ASP A 133 -4.23 -5.22 -13.69
N ARG A 134 -3.01 -5.45 -13.21
CA ARG A 134 -2.72 -6.34 -12.07
C ARG A 134 -2.07 -5.60 -10.91
N ILE A 135 -2.43 -6.04 -9.72
CA ILE A 135 -1.72 -5.74 -8.48
C ILE A 135 -0.47 -6.63 -8.42
N VAL A 136 0.69 -6.09 -8.02
CA VAL A 136 1.95 -6.85 -7.91
C VAL A 136 2.60 -6.62 -6.54
N PHE A 137 3.06 -7.69 -5.89
CA PHE A 137 3.66 -7.64 -4.55
C PHE A 137 4.61 -8.81 -4.27
N GLU A 138 5.50 -8.62 -3.30
CA GLU A 138 6.45 -9.65 -2.86
C GLU A 138 5.74 -10.72 -2.03
N CYS A 139 5.92 -12.00 -2.37
CA CYS A 139 5.21 -13.10 -1.71
C CYS A 139 6.13 -14.26 -1.29
N GLY A 140 7.43 -13.98 -1.14
CA GLY A 140 8.45 -14.97 -0.75
C GLY A 140 8.78 -16.02 -1.82
N SER A 141 8.49 -15.73 -3.10
CA SER A 141 8.87 -16.57 -4.24
C SER A 141 10.02 -15.92 -5.02
N LEU A 142 10.60 -16.64 -5.99
CA LEU A 142 11.67 -16.14 -6.90
C LEU A 142 11.19 -15.05 -7.86
N SER A 143 9.89 -14.78 -7.90
CA SER A 143 9.26 -13.72 -8.68
C SER A 143 8.04 -13.21 -7.91
N PRO A 144 7.64 -11.95 -8.09
CA PRO A 144 6.54 -11.37 -7.33
C PRO A 144 5.22 -12.07 -7.67
N CYS A 145 4.31 -12.12 -6.71
CA CYS A 145 2.95 -12.55 -6.98
C CYS A 145 2.19 -11.44 -7.69
N THR A 146 1.24 -11.81 -8.55
CA THR A 146 0.26 -10.87 -9.08
C THR A 146 -1.14 -11.23 -8.60
N ILE A 147 -1.99 -10.22 -8.44
CA ILE A 147 -3.42 -10.37 -8.22
C ILE A 147 -4.15 -9.75 -9.39
N LYS A 148 -5.04 -10.53 -10.00
CA LYS A 148 -6.06 -10.04 -10.91
C LYS A 148 -7.37 -9.90 -10.15
N MET A 149 -7.99 -8.74 -10.22
CA MET A 149 -9.28 -8.48 -9.57
C MET A 149 -10.44 -8.93 -10.47
N GLY A 150 -11.54 -9.34 -9.85
CA GLY A 150 -12.78 -9.72 -10.51
C GLY A 150 -14.00 -9.32 -9.68
N ASP A 151 -15.19 -9.51 -10.24
CA ASP A 151 -16.43 -9.11 -9.58
C ASP A 151 -16.74 -10.02 -8.38
N GLY A 152 -16.56 -9.49 -7.16
CA GLY A 152 -16.72 -10.24 -5.90
C GLY A 152 -15.59 -11.25 -5.58
N PHE A 153 -14.49 -11.27 -6.35
CA PHE A 153 -13.36 -12.19 -6.13
C PHE A 153 -12.02 -11.57 -6.52
N LEU A 154 -10.94 -12.27 -6.17
CA LEU A 154 -9.62 -12.04 -6.77
C LEU A 154 -8.96 -13.36 -7.13
N GLU A 155 -8.02 -13.31 -8.07
CA GLU A 155 -7.17 -14.42 -8.47
C GLU A 155 -5.72 -14.08 -8.11
N LEU A 156 -5.18 -14.78 -7.11
CA LEU A 156 -3.78 -14.73 -6.76
C LEU A 156 -3.00 -15.67 -7.70
N ILE A 157 -2.14 -15.11 -8.51
CA ILE A 157 -1.28 -15.80 -9.47
C ILE A 157 0.11 -15.89 -8.85
N LYS A 158 0.47 -17.10 -8.41
CA LYS A 158 1.82 -17.39 -7.89
C LYS A 158 2.70 -17.93 -9.02
N PRO A 159 3.91 -17.36 -9.25
CA PRO A 159 4.86 -17.94 -10.19
C PRO A 159 5.37 -19.28 -9.65
N GLY A 160 5.24 -20.33 -10.47
CA GLY A 160 5.84 -21.64 -10.24
C GLY A 160 6.98 -21.92 -11.21
N VAL A 161 7.75 -22.97 -10.96
CA VAL A 161 8.95 -23.32 -11.77
C VAL A 161 8.62 -23.74 -13.20
N ILE A 162 7.42 -24.30 -13.42
CA ILE A 162 6.96 -24.82 -14.72
C ILE A 162 5.69 -24.10 -15.19
N ASN A 163 4.73 -23.90 -14.29
CA ASN A 163 3.44 -23.26 -14.57
C ASN A 163 3.10 -22.25 -13.48
N GLU A 164 2.29 -21.25 -13.81
CA GLU A 164 1.66 -20.38 -12.81
C GLU A 164 0.60 -21.14 -12.01
N HIS A 165 0.51 -20.84 -10.71
CA HIS A 165 -0.55 -21.36 -9.84
C HIS A 165 -1.57 -20.26 -9.57
N ILE A 166 -2.72 -20.34 -10.25
CA ILE A 166 -3.85 -19.43 -10.06
C ILE A 166 -4.71 -19.95 -8.91
N ILE A 167 -4.90 -19.12 -7.89
CA ILE A 167 -5.67 -19.43 -6.68
C ILE A 167 -6.75 -18.37 -6.51
N ARG A 168 -8.02 -18.79 -6.56
CA ARG A 168 -9.17 -17.91 -6.40
C ARG A 168 -9.47 -17.65 -4.93
N TYR A 169 -9.87 -16.42 -4.63
CA TYR A 169 -10.35 -16.00 -3.31
C TYR A 169 -11.66 -15.21 -3.47
N SER A 170 -12.69 -15.60 -2.74
CA SER A 170 -14.00 -14.94 -2.74
C SER A 170 -14.06 -13.85 -1.66
N HIS A 171 -14.72 -12.72 -1.93
CA HIS A 171 -14.86 -11.60 -0.97
C HIS A 171 -15.82 -11.94 0.18
N VAL A 172 -15.54 -11.41 1.39
CA VAL A 172 -16.22 -11.65 2.68
C VAL A 172 -16.27 -10.37 3.52
#